data_AF-A0A518GYB9-F1
#
_entry.id   AF-A0A518GYB9-F1
#
_cell.length_a   1.000
_cell.length_b   1.000
_cell.length_c   1.000
_cell.angle_alpha   90.00
_cell.angle_beta   90.00
_cell.angle_gamma   90.00
#
_symmetry.space_group_name_H-M   'P 1'
#
loop_
_entity.id
_entity.type
_entity.pdbx_description
1 polymer ?
#
loop_
_entity_poly.entity_id
_entity_poly.type
_entity_poly.pdbx_seq_one_letter_code
_entity_poly.pdbx_strand_id
1 'polypeptide(L)'
;MNRETRRQATRNRPDRVQPKLKLETLESRQLLSGGAAQDYDDLIPSLLYRRVEHDYPPVQRAHPIGDSPFAQTLLDNDGKILTGRLPNGTEYSFTVHGPGVVIVTDVTPNDGLLDSEIDTIQLVGTDLNRTYVTAQTNSGSTTFNDGLVGFNRLIAADGVASIILNGFVLRETGEIPTGTPRIELLGGVRTLNFNAIETFSDPVLDQPVDLIIGDPSTPLRARPSIRIDRIFNTSVDGSTGALPGVPQTTPTVRFLVNGQIQDLELGSVTANPVPSFIDAQISPLSYTGRTAIQAFGVDGMKVVGSARNLTLSRTGQPFVNRFSGMDRVGHAYFGGNADAVAIDATNGQIGRLKFLRGLGNPVGSSGSLLEAGIPLGERGYPSAGLLGGVIAARRIGRSEFGPANLVRQIPPDPAAVQLRGPGTINYVTRPGAATTNVTIAADDSIGDTNVVGDHRNSLIAAGYDYIAFRQGLDPVRQPSRVGRYSQRGDLVDSVIASSYRSVDGVYGNGNDLAGNGTIVGRLRGNLYLSPSDDIDATPDGTPLVRGAGFFARRLAGYLPSVGGLQAQAPRRVDSVLVRL
;
A
#
# COMPACT_ATOMS: atom_id res chain seq x y z
N MET A 1 -28.84 54.89 -41.75
CA MET A 1 -28.44 55.09 -43.17
C MET A 1 -27.26 54.17 -43.41
N ASN A 2 -27.54 52.96 -43.90
CA ASN A 2 -27.41 52.51 -45.29
C ASN A 2 -25.95 52.17 -45.60
N ARG A 3 -25.58 50.87 -45.60
CA ARG A 3 -25.75 49.89 -46.72
C ARG A 3 -24.79 50.27 -47.86
N GLU A 4 -23.91 49.41 -48.33
CA GLU A 4 -24.21 48.15 -49.04
C GLU A 4 -22.98 47.21 -49.06
N THR A 5 -23.12 45.93 -48.65
CA THR A 5 -23.22 44.68 -49.48
C THR A 5 -21.96 44.34 -50.30
N ARG A 6 -21.44 43.11 -50.44
CA ARG A 6 -22.00 41.76 -50.76
C ARG A 6 -20.73 40.86 -50.84
N ARG A 7 -20.65 39.57 -50.48
CA ARG A 7 -21.51 38.40 -50.76
C ARG A 7 -21.26 37.29 -49.71
N GLN A 8 -22.35 36.72 -49.21
CA GLN A 8 -22.40 35.34 -48.69
C GLN A 8 -22.35 34.33 -49.85
N ALA A 9 -21.81 33.15 -49.56
CA ALA A 9 -22.22 31.90 -50.21
C ALA A 9 -22.36 30.80 -49.15
N THR A 10 -23.58 30.69 -48.64
CA THR A 10 -24.21 29.47 -48.11
C THR A 10 -24.28 28.39 -49.20
N ARG A 11 -24.05 27.13 -48.84
CA ARG A 11 -24.58 25.89 -49.47
C ARG A 11 -24.03 24.70 -48.68
N ASN A 12 -24.72 23.60 -48.41
CA ASN A 12 -26.12 23.22 -48.33
C ASN A 12 -26.07 21.84 -47.66
N ARG A 13 -26.85 21.62 -46.60
CA ARG A 13 -27.29 20.26 -46.25
C ARG A 13 -28.22 19.76 -47.34
N PRO A 14 -28.22 18.45 -47.61
CA PRO A 14 -29.48 17.76 -47.77
C PRO A 14 -29.64 16.69 -46.68
N ASP A 15 -30.79 16.78 -46.03
CA ASP A 15 -31.47 15.67 -45.38
C ASP A 15 -31.77 14.51 -46.34
N ARG A 16 -32.12 13.37 -45.72
CA ARG A 16 -33.01 12.29 -46.21
C ARG A 16 -32.35 11.33 -47.20
N VAL A 17 -32.32 10.02 -46.99
CA VAL A 17 -33.47 9.10 -46.99
C VAL A 17 -32.94 7.71 -46.58
N GLN A 18 -33.54 7.08 -45.56
CA GLN A 18 -33.57 5.60 -45.46
C GLN A 18 -34.50 5.06 -46.56
N PRO A 19 -34.18 3.88 -47.13
CA PRO A 19 -35.22 2.93 -47.45
C PRO A 19 -35.01 1.61 -46.71
N LYS A 20 -36.10 1.20 -46.06
CA LYS A 20 -36.41 -0.15 -45.62
C LYS A 20 -36.51 -1.12 -46.80
N LEU A 21 -36.21 -2.39 -46.49
CA LEU A 21 -36.86 -3.65 -46.92
C LEU A 21 -36.91 -4.01 -48.41
N LYS A 22 -36.42 -5.23 -48.70
CA LYS A 22 -37.11 -6.40 -49.30
C LYS A 22 -36.05 -7.51 -49.41
N LEU A 23 -36.17 -8.70 -48.81
CA LEU A 23 -37.23 -9.70 -48.87
C LEU A 23 -37.61 -10.05 -50.33
N GLU A 24 -36.76 -10.85 -50.94
CA GLU A 24 -37.00 -11.72 -52.10
C GLU A 24 -36.30 -13.03 -51.70
N THR A 25 -36.87 -14.24 -51.69
CA THR A 25 -38.14 -14.74 -52.18
C THR A 25 -38.37 -16.07 -51.45
N LEU A 26 -39.59 -16.27 -50.98
CA LEU A 26 -40.11 -17.55 -50.51
C LEU A 26 -40.37 -18.49 -51.70
N GLU A 27 -40.50 -19.77 -51.33
CA GLU A 27 -41.05 -20.93 -52.07
C GLU A 27 -40.02 -21.87 -52.71
N SER A 28 -40.12 -23.19 -52.55
CA SER A 28 -41.35 -23.99 -52.48
C SER A 28 -41.51 -24.88 -51.25
N ARG A 29 -42.77 -24.95 -50.82
CA ARG A 29 -43.34 -25.99 -49.96
C ARG A 29 -43.33 -27.32 -50.73
N GLN A 30 -42.90 -28.39 -50.06
CA GLN A 30 -43.56 -29.68 -50.23
C GLN A 30 -44.01 -30.17 -48.87
N LEU A 31 -45.32 -30.33 -48.76
CA LEU A 31 -46.10 -30.82 -47.64
C LEU A 31 -46.73 -32.14 -48.14
N LEU A 32 -46.94 -33.08 -47.20
CA LEU A 32 -47.73 -34.33 -47.29
C LEU A 32 -46.99 -35.52 -47.94
N SER A 33 -47.06 -36.76 -47.44
CA SER A 33 -48.01 -37.40 -46.50
C SER A 33 -47.57 -38.83 -46.16
N GLY A 34 -47.92 -39.32 -44.96
CA GLY A 34 -48.25 -40.73 -44.65
C GLY A 34 -47.08 -41.73 -44.66
N GLY A 35 -46.95 -42.69 -43.74
CA GLY A 35 -47.82 -43.21 -42.72
C GLY A 35 -47.36 -44.65 -42.42
N ALA A 36 -47.31 -44.99 -41.13
CA ALA A 36 -47.38 -46.33 -40.55
C ALA A 36 -46.27 -47.38 -40.79
N ALA A 37 -45.70 -47.78 -39.64
CA ALA A 37 -45.29 -49.12 -39.22
C ALA A 37 -44.08 -49.79 -39.91
N GLN A 38 -43.00 -49.99 -39.16
CA GLN A 38 -42.67 -51.31 -38.59
C GLN A 38 -41.48 -51.22 -37.61
N ASP A 39 -41.61 -52.00 -36.55
CA ASP A 39 -40.67 -52.23 -35.45
C ASP A 39 -39.26 -52.60 -35.93
N TYR A 40 -38.22 -52.14 -35.22
CA TYR A 40 -37.35 -52.99 -34.39
C TYR A 40 -36.36 -52.13 -33.57
N ASP A 41 -36.05 -52.66 -32.40
CA ASP A 41 -35.37 -52.10 -31.23
C ASP A 41 -33.93 -51.57 -31.42
N ASP A 42 -33.54 -50.83 -30.37
CA ASP A 42 -32.22 -50.80 -29.71
C ASP A 42 -31.27 -49.59 -29.91
N LEU A 43 -31.07 -48.88 -28.78
CA LEU A 43 -29.90 -48.10 -28.32
C LEU A 43 -29.88 -46.55 -28.52
N ILE A 44 -30.34 -45.85 -27.48
CA ILE A 44 -29.97 -44.48 -27.04
C ILE A 44 -28.50 -44.51 -26.51
N PRO A 45 -27.62 -43.45 -26.46
CA PRO A 45 -27.88 -42.00 -26.35
C PRO A 45 -26.95 -41.00 -27.11
N SER A 46 -27.45 -39.75 -27.20
CA SER A 46 -26.74 -38.46 -27.13
C SER A 46 -25.27 -38.37 -27.59
N LEU A 47 -25.07 -38.08 -28.87
CA LEU A 47 -23.91 -37.35 -29.35
C LEU A 47 -24.41 -36.22 -30.25
N LEU A 48 -24.04 -34.98 -29.92
CA LEU A 48 -23.67 -33.88 -30.83
C LEU A 48 -23.61 -32.54 -30.08
N TYR A 49 -22.67 -32.43 -29.14
CA TYR A 49 -21.96 -31.16 -28.91
C TYR A 49 -20.51 -31.39 -29.36
N ARG A 50 -20.25 -31.08 -30.63
CA ARG A 50 -18.89 -31.10 -31.18
C ARG A 50 -18.19 -29.80 -30.76
N ARG A 51 -17.47 -29.85 -29.64
CA ARG A 51 -16.45 -28.84 -29.28
C ARG A 51 -15.25 -29.07 -30.20
N VAL A 52 -14.87 -28.07 -30.97
CA VAL A 52 -13.63 -28.11 -31.74
C VAL A 52 -12.50 -27.79 -30.76
N GLU A 53 -11.99 -28.82 -30.08
CA GLU A 53 -10.69 -28.76 -29.41
C GLU A 53 -9.61 -28.79 -30.50
N HIS A 54 -8.73 -27.78 -30.48
CA HIS A 54 -7.46 -27.91 -31.18
C HIS A 54 -6.57 -28.77 -30.28
N ASP A 55 -6.37 -30.02 -30.67
CA ASP A 55 -5.35 -30.90 -30.08
C ASP A 55 -3.98 -30.24 -30.26
N TYR A 56 -3.47 -29.66 -29.18
CA TYR A 56 -2.03 -29.42 -29.07
C TYR A 56 -1.41 -30.74 -28.60
N PRO A 57 -0.31 -31.20 -29.21
CA PRO A 57 0.35 -32.42 -28.77
C PRO A 57 0.73 -32.28 -27.29
N PRO A 58 0.57 -33.34 -26.47
CA PRO A 58 1.02 -33.31 -25.09
C PRO A 58 2.51 -33.01 -25.10
N VAL A 59 2.89 -31.89 -24.49
CA VAL A 59 4.30 -31.55 -24.28
C VAL A 59 4.79 -32.46 -23.17
N GLN A 60 5.23 -33.67 -23.52
CA GLN A 60 5.96 -34.54 -22.60
C GLN A 60 7.34 -33.93 -22.39
N ARG A 61 7.60 -33.44 -21.17
CA ARG A 61 8.94 -33.15 -20.69
C ARG A 61 9.21 -34.03 -19.49
N ALA A 62 10.42 -34.57 -19.42
CA ALA A 62 10.87 -35.38 -18.29
C ALA A 62 10.71 -34.57 -16.99
N HIS A 63 9.96 -35.14 -16.06
CA HIS A 63 9.85 -34.63 -14.69
C HIS A 63 11.25 -34.75 -14.04
N PRO A 64 11.70 -33.81 -13.19
CA PRO A 64 13.03 -33.88 -12.57
C PRO A 64 13.27 -35.12 -11.67
N ILE A 65 12.28 -36.01 -11.53
CA ILE A 65 12.31 -37.20 -10.67
C ILE A 65 12.22 -38.53 -11.49
N GLY A 66 12.40 -38.47 -12.82
CA GLY A 66 12.60 -39.66 -13.67
C GLY A 66 11.32 -40.33 -14.20
N ASP A 67 11.47 -41.09 -15.29
CA ASP A 67 10.37 -41.52 -16.18
C ASP A 67 9.80 -42.93 -15.87
N SER A 68 9.86 -43.40 -14.63
CA SER A 68 9.35 -44.75 -14.33
C SER A 68 7.80 -44.78 -14.35
N PRO A 69 7.17 -45.84 -14.88
CA PRO A 69 5.70 -45.98 -14.87
C PRO A 69 5.08 -45.94 -13.47
N PHE A 70 5.84 -46.31 -12.42
CA PHE A 70 5.42 -46.22 -11.02
C PHE A 70 5.48 -44.78 -10.48
N ALA A 71 6.40 -43.95 -10.99
CA ALA A 71 6.44 -42.52 -10.70
C ALA A 71 5.28 -41.80 -11.39
N GLN A 72 4.90 -42.21 -12.61
CA GLN A 72 3.77 -41.64 -13.36
C GLN A 72 2.40 -41.89 -12.71
N THR A 73 2.23 -42.98 -11.94
CA THR A 73 1.01 -43.22 -11.15
C THR A 73 0.97 -42.46 -9.82
N LEU A 74 2.10 -41.87 -9.39
CA LEU A 74 2.19 -40.96 -8.23
C LEU A 74 2.04 -39.47 -8.64
N LEU A 75 1.84 -39.21 -9.94
CA LEU A 75 1.94 -37.89 -10.59
C LEU A 75 0.58 -37.24 -10.95
N ASP A 76 -0.55 -37.71 -10.43
CA ASP A 76 -1.89 -37.15 -10.72
C ASP A 76 -2.15 -35.73 -10.14
N ASN A 77 -1.12 -35.10 -9.55
CA ASN A 77 -1.22 -33.75 -8.99
C ASN A 77 -0.87 -32.65 -10.01
N ASP A 78 -0.88 -32.98 -11.31
CA ASP A 78 -0.81 -32.01 -12.39
C ASP A 78 -2.10 -31.97 -13.21
N GLY A 79 -2.43 -30.79 -13.73
CA GLY A 79 -3.60 -30.71 -14.60
C GLY A 79 -4.12 -29.31 -14.86
N LYS A 80 -5.24 -29.29 -15.57
CA LYS A 80 -6.05 -28.09 -15.79
C LYS A 80 -7.01 -27.84 -14.64
N ILE A 81 -7.44 -28.90 -13.97
CA ILE A 81 -8.32 -28.84 -12.81
C ILE A 81 -7.73 -29.80 -11.79
N LEU A 82 -7.46 -29.28 -10.60
CA LEU A 82 -7.00 -30.08 -9.46
C LEU A 82 -7.89 -29.78 -8.27
N THR A 83 -8.14 -30.79 -7.45
CA THR A 83 -8.94 -30.65 -6.23
C THR A 83 -8.24 -31.36 -5.09
N GLY A 84 -8.26 -30.73 -3.92
CA GLY A 84 -7.74 -31.32 -2.69
C GLY A 84 -8.66 -31.03 -1.51
N ARG A 85 -8.40 -31.71 -0.40
CA ARG A 85 -9.19 -31.60 0.81
C ARG A 85 -8.34 -31.80 2.05
N LEU A 86 -8.18 -30.73 2.83
CA LEU A 86 -7.44 -30.75 4.08
C LEU A 86 -8.09 -31.67 5.14
N PRO A 87 -7.34 -32.10 6.18
CA PRO A 87 -7.87 -33.00 7.21
C PRO A 87 -8.96 -32.33 8.05
N ASN A 88 -8.94 -30.99 8.10
CA ASN A 88 -9.96 -30.17 8.75
C ASN A 88 -11.26 -30.04 7.93
N GLY A 89 -11.35 -30.67 6.76
CA GLY A 89 -12.52 -30.68 5.88
C GLY A 89 -12.61 -29.52 4.89
N THR A 90 -11.66 -28.57 4.88
CA THR A 90 -11.60 -27.53 3.85
C THR A 90 -11.26 -28.15 2.49
N GLU A 91 -12.11 -27.93 1.52
CA GLU A 91 -11.87 -28.34 0.13
C GLU A 91 -11.25 -27.17 -0.64
N TYR A 92 -10.38 -27.48 -1.58
CA TYR A 92 -9.83 -26.48 -2.49
C TYR A 92 -9.77 -27.01 -3.91
N SER A 93 -9.79 -26.08 -4.86
CA SER A 93 -9.67 -26.39 -6.28
C SER A 93 -8.82 -25.37 -7.00
N PHE A 94 -8.08 -25.84 -8.00
CA PHE A 94 -7.36 -25.04 -8.97
C PHE A 94 -7.97 -25.24 -10.34
N THR A 95 -7.98 -24.19 -11.16
CA THR A 95 -8.39 -24.23 -12.55
C THR A 95 -7.45 -23.37 -13.38
N VAL A 96 -6.90 -23.94 -14.45
CA VAL A 96 -6.02 -23.28 -15.41
C VAL A 96 -6.73 -23.18 -16.75
N HIS A 97 -6.92 -21.94 -17.22
CA HIS A 97 -7.43 -21.63 -18.53
C HIS A 97 -6.30 -21.19 -19.46
N GLY A 98 -6.39 -21.50 -20.75
CA GLY A 98 -5.35 -21.19 -21.73
C GLY A 98 -4.24 -22.25 -21.76
N PRO A 99 -3.02 -21.93 -22.23
CA PRO A 99 -1.91 -22.86 -22.24
C PRO A 99 -1.34 -23.12 -20.84
N GLY A 100 -0.66 -24.27 -20.67
CA GLY A 100 0.04 -24.65 -19.44
C GLY A 100 -0.79 -25.43 -18.44
N VAL A 101 -0.17 -25.92 -17.37
CA VAL A 101 -0.82 -26.70 -16.31
C VAL A 101 -0.36 -26.18 -14.94
N VAL A 102 -1.11 -26.55 -13.91
CA VAL A 102 -0.68 -26.38 -12.52
C VAL A 102 -0.21 -27.74 -12.01
N ILE A 103 0.84 -27.74 -11.22
CA ILE A 103 1.34 -28.87 -10.43
C ILE A 103 1.26 -28.45 -8.97
N VAL A 104 0.62 -29.25 -8.12
CA VAL A 104 0.51 -28.96 -6.69
C VAL A 104 1.20 -30.07 -5.90
N THR A 105 2.08 -29.70 -4.98
CA THR A 105 2.65 -30.63 -4.00
C THR A 105 2.23 -30.17 -2.62
N ASP A 106 1.74 -31.08 -1.79
CA ASP A 106 1.44 -30.82 -0.39
C ASP A 106 2.62 -31.16 0.51
N VAL A 107 2.45 -30.97 1.82
CA VAL A 107 3.48 -31.19 2.85
C VAL A 107 3.83 -32.67 3.03
N THR A 108 3.01 -33.60 2.55
CA THR A 108 3.24 -35.06 2.60
C THR A 108 3.64 -35.56 1.21
N PRO A 109 4.91 -35.37 0.78
CA PRO A 109 5.24 -35.49 -0.62
C PRO A 109 5.14 -36.95 -1.06
N ASN A 110 4.53 -37.17 -2.24
CA ASN A 110 4.49 -38.47 -2.94
C ASN A 110 3.56 -39.54 -2.33
N ASP A 111 2.50 -39.15 -1.63
CA ASP A 111 1.40 -40.09 -1.31
C ASP A 111 0.31 -40.12 -2.39
N GLY A 112 0.38 -39.21 -3.37
CA GLY A 112 -0.59 -39.11 -4.47
C GLY A 112 -1.94 -38.52 -4.03
N LEU A 113 -2.01 -37.98 -2.82
CA LEU A 113 -3.17 -37.29 -2.29
C LEU A 113 -2.87 -35.78 -2.20
N LEU A 114 -3.93 -35.00 -2.12
CA LEU A 114 -3.88 -33.56 -1.88
C LEU A 114 -4.69 -33.30 -0.62
N ASP A 115 -4.21 -33.86 0.49
CA ASP A 115 -4.94 -33.90 1.75
C ASP A 115 -4.26 -33.15 2.89
N SER A 116 -3.13 -32.51 2.61
CA SER A 116 -2.38 -31.67 3.53
C SER A 116 -2.25 -30.22 3.04
N GLU A 117 -1.66 -29.33 3.86
CA GLU A 117 -1.34 -27.98 3.40
C GLU A 117 -0.42 -28.01 2.18
N ILE A 118 -0.49 -26.97 1.36
CA ILE A 118 0.24 -26.96 0.09
C ILE A 118 1.68 -26.53 0.31
N ASP A 119 2.62 -27.35 -0.07
CA ASP A 119 4.01 -26.91 -0.13
C ASP A 119 4.24 -26.01 -1.35
N THR A 120 4.03 -26.54 -2.55
CA THR A 120 4.38 -25.82 -3.78
C THR A 120 3.23 -25.84 -4.78
N ILE A 121 2.89 -24.65 -5.29
CA ILE A 121 2.06 -24.45 -6.47
C ILE A 121 3.00 -24.07 -7.62
N GLN A 122 3.15 -24.93 -8.61
CA GLN A 122 4.00 -24.67 -9.77
C GLN A 122 3.16 -24.53 -11.04
N LEU A 123 3.41 -23.47 -11.80
CA LEU A 123 2.76 -23.21 -13.08
C LEU A 123 3.75 -23.45 -14.22
N VAL A 124 3.38 -24.33 -15.16
CA VAL A 124 4.27 -24.81 -16.22
C VAL A 124 3.66 -24.61 -17.60
N GLY A 125 4.45 -24.12 -18.56
CA GLY A 125 4.01 -23.94 -19.95
C GLY A 125 2.95 -22.85 -20.11
N THR A 126 3.03 -21.83 -19.24
CA THR A 126 2.04 -20.73 -19.18
C THR A 126 2.41 -19.58 -20.11
N ASP A 127 1.46 -18.69 -20.38
CA ASP A 127 1.64 -17.52 -21.23
C ASP A 127 1.09 -16.24 -20.58
N LEU A 128 1.90 -15.18 -20.60
CA LEU A 128 1.64 -13.87 -19.96
C LEU A 128 0.38 -13.16 -20.47
N ASN A 129 -0.15 -13.59 -21.62
CA ASN A 129 -1.29 -12.97 -22.28
C ASN A 129 -2.50 -13.91 -22.36
N ARG A 130 -2.33 -15.22 -22.14
CA ARG A 130 -3.36 -16.23 -22.41
C ARG A 130 -3.67 -17.14 -21.24
N THR A 131 -2.78 -17.27 -20.25
CA THR A 131 -3.01 -18.19 -19.13
C THR A 131 -3.65 -17.48 -17.94
N TYR A 132 -4.80 -18.01 -17.50
CA TYR A 132 -5.51 -17.53 -16.32
C TYR A 132 -5.62 -18.68 -15.32
N VAL A 133 -5.14 -18.46 -14.10
CA VAL A 133 -5.19 -19.44 -13.01
C VAL A 133 -6.14 -18.91 -11.94
N THR A 134 -7.12 -19.71 -11.59
CA THR A 134 -8.04 -19.43 -10.49
C THR A 134 -8.00 -20.57 -9.50
N ALA A 135 -7.98 -20.24 -8.22
CA ALA A 135 -8.15 -21.19 -7.14
C ALA A 135 -9.20 -20.68 -6.14
N GLN A 136 -9.93 -21.62 -5.56
CA GLN A 136 -11.02 -21.35 -4.61
C GLN A 136 -10.94 -22.36 -3.48
N THR A 137 -11.22 -21.88 -2.27
CA THR A 137 -11.43 -22.73 -1.09
C THR A 137 -12.91 -22.73 -0.71
N ASN A 138 -13.38 -23.87 -0.20
CA ASN A 138 -14.70 -24.04 0.35
C ASN A 138 -14.56 -24.58 1.78
N SER A 139 -15.12 -23.87 2.76
CA SER A 139 -15.17 -24.35 4.14
C SER A 139 -15.99 -25.64 4.22
N GLY A 140 -15.50 -26.62 4.99
CA GLY A 140 -16.17 -27.89 5.17
C GLY A 140 -17.54 -27.72 5.85
N SER A 141 -18.55 -28.47 5.41
CA SER A 141 -19.91 -28.41 5.97
C SER A 141 -20.05 -29.06 7.36
N THR A 142 -19.03 -29.81 7.79
CA THR A 142 -19.07 -30.64 9.00
C THR A 142 -18.21 -30.10 10.15
N THR A 143 -17.32 -29.15 9.89
CA THR A 143 -16.32 -28.62 10.84
C THR A 143 -16.26 -27.11 10.71
N PHE A 144 -16.41 -26.37 11.82
CA PHE A 144 -16.16 -24.93 11.83
C PHE A 144 -14.67 -24.68 11.58
N ASN A 145 -14.33 -24.28 10.35
CA ASN A 145 -12.99 -23.86 9.97
C ASN A 145 -13.07 -22.48 9.30
N ASP A 146 -11.92 -21.79 9.22
CA ASP A 146 -11.81 -20.46 8.62
C ASP A 146 -11.88 -20.48 7.09
N GLY A 147 -11.96 -21.68 6.49
CA GLY A 147 -11.99 -21.89 5.04
C GLY A 147 -10.69 -21.49 4.34
N LEU A 148 -9.59 -21.36 5.08
CA LEU A 148 -8.30 -20.94 4.52
C LEU A 148 -7.40 -22.15 4.21
N VAL A 149 -6.59 -22.02 3.16
CA VAL A 149 -5.57 -23.01 2.79
C VAL A 149 -4.21 -22.34 2.76
N GLY A 150 -3.29 -22.86 3.57
CA GLY A 150 -1.89 -22.44 3.56
C GLY A 150 -1.17 -22.95 2.32
N PHE A 151 -0.33 -22.11 1.72
CA PHE A 151 0.65 -22.53 0.73
C PHE A 151 2.03 -21.92 1.03
N ASN A 152 3.09 -22.70 0.82
CA ASN A 152 4.46 -22.23 1.06
C ASN A 152 5.07 -21.53 -0.16
N ARG A 153 4.86 -22.08 -1.37
CA ARG A 153 5.51 -21.56 -2.58
C ARG A 153 4.55 -21.45 -3.76
N LEU A 154 4.69 -20.37 -4.53
CA LEU A 154 4.06 -20.22 -5.86
C LEU A 154 5.14 -19.89 -6.89
N ILE A 155 5.33 -20.75 -7.88
CA ILE A 155 6.43 -20.63 -8.84
C ILE A 155 5.91 -20.67 -10.27
N ALA A 156 6.33 -19.70 -11.09
CA ALA A 156 6.12 -19.69 -12.53
C ALA A 156 7.37 -19.15 -13.23
N ALA A 157 8.03 -19.99 -14.03
CA ALA A 157 9.16 -19.56 -14.85
C ALA A 157 8.68 -18.78 -16.08
N ASP A 158 7.58 -19.25 -16.69
CA ASP A 158 6.89 -18.55 -17.77
C ASP A 158 5.95 -17.48 -17.21
N GLY A 159 5.53 -16.55 -18.06
CA GLY A 159 4.63 -15.48 -17.64
C GLY A 159 3.18 -15.96 -17.53
N VAL A 160 2.39 -15.35 -16.63
CA VAL A 160 0.98 -15.70 -16.42
C VAL A 160 0.11 -14.46 -16.57
N ALA A 161 -1.00 -14.53 -17.32
CA ALA A 161 -1.87 -13.37 -17.47
C ALA A 161 -2.54 -13.00 -16.13
N SER A 162 -3.08 -13.98 -15.41
CA SER A 162 -3.71 -13.73 -14.11
C SER A 162 -3.58 -14.94 -13.19
N ILE A 163 -3.35 -14.68 -11.91
CA ILE A 163 -3.39 -15.65 -10.82
C ILE A 163 -4.30 -15.09 -9.73
N ILE A 164 -5.39 -15.82 -9.43
CA ILE A 164 -6.36 -15.43 -8.42
C ILE A 164 -6.54 -16.62 -7.47
N LEU A 165 -6.02 -16.53 -6.25
CA LEU A 165 -6.07 -17.58 -5.23
C LEU A 165 -6.98 -17.15 -4.08
N ASN A 166 -8.28 -17.38 -4.21
CA ASN A 166 -9.26 -16.96 -3.20
C ASN A 166 -9.25 -17.94 -2.02
N GLY A 167 -9.02 -17.41 -0.81
CA GLY A 167 -8.90 -18.20 0.41
C GLY A 167 -7.52 -18.81 0.68
N PHE A 168 -6.52 -18.48 -0.15
CA PHE A 168 -5.16 -18.99 0.00
C PHE A 168 -4.25 -18.01 0.75
N VAL A 169 -3.46 -18.55 1.67
CA VAL A 169 -2.55 -17.78 2.54
C VAL A 169 -1.12 -18.24 2.33
N LEU A 170 -0.23 -17.32 1.97
CA LEU A 170 1.20 -17.58 1.89
C LEU A 170 1.79 -17.63 3.30
N ARG A 171 2.28 -18.81 3.71
CA ARG A 171 2.89 -19.05 5.03
C ARG A 171 3.76 -20.29 5.00
N GLU A 172 4.53 -20.51 6.06
CA GLU A 172 5.26 -21.78 6.24
C GLU A 172 4.25 -22.90 6.47
N THR A 173 4.36 -23.97 5.70
CA THR A 173 3.46 -25.15 5.78
C THR A 173 4.28 -26.37 6.18
N GLY A 174 3.88 -27.06 7.24
CA GLY A 174 4.53 -28.29 7.73
C GLY A 174 5.55 -28.11 8.86
N GLU A 175 5.92 -29.22 9.51
CA GLU A 175 6.91 -29.25 10.61
C GLU A 175 8.36 -29.25 10.13
N ILE A 176 8.61 -29.67 8.89
CA ILE A 176 9.92 -29.66 8.24
C ILE A 176 9.84 -28.68 7.06
N PRO A 177 10.36 -27.45 7.19
CA PRO A 177 10.31 -26.50 6.09
C PRO A 177 11.09 -27.03 4.88
N THR A 178 10.38 -27.21 3.77
CA THR A 178 10.91 -27.47 2.41
C THR A 178 11.59 -26.22 1.81
N GLY A 179 11.48 -25.07 2.49
CA GLY A 179 12.08 -23.78 2.15
C GLY A 179 11.25 -22.62 2.71
N THR A 180 11.83 -21.41 2.67
CA THR A 180 11.17 -20.16 3.08
C THR A 180 9.93 -19.88 2.21
N PRO A 181 8.81 -19.42 2.81
CA PRO A 181 7.64 -19.05 2.02
C PRO A 181 7.99 -17.99 0.98
N ARG A 182 7.59 -18.23 -0.28
CA ARG A 182 7.90 -17.29 -1.37
C ARG A 182 6.98 -17.41 -2.58
N ILE A 183 6.83 -16.32 -3.31
CA ILE A 183 6.24 -16.28 -4.65
C ILE A 183 7.31 -15.86 -5.64
N GLU A 184 7.44 -16.60 -6.73
CA GLU A 184 8.45 -16.37 -7.75
C GLU A 184 7.84 -16.51 -9.15
N LEU A 185 7.55 -15.38 -9.78
CA LEU A 185 6.90 -15.26 -11.09
C LEU A 185 7.88 -14.61 -12.07
N LEU A 186 8.91 -15.36 -12.49
CA LEU A 186 10.05 -14.84 -13.27
C LEU A 186 9.63 -14.36 -14.65
N GLY A 187 8.72 -15.07 -15.32
CA GLY A 187 8.14 -14.63 -16.59
C GLY A 187 7.15 -13.46 -16.46
N GLY A 188 6.85 -13.06 -15.22
CA GLY A 188 5.97 -11.95 -14.88
C GLY A 188 4.51 -12.35 -14.74
N VAL A 189 3.72 -11.40 -14.22
CA VAL A 189 2.27 -11.54 -14.08
C VAL A 189 1.58 -10.22 -14.38
N ARG A 190 0.36 -10.23 -14.95
CA ARG A 190 -0.44 -8.99 -15.08
C ARG A 190 -1.35 -8.78 -13.89
N THR A 191 -1.92 -9.84 -13.34
CA THR A 191 -2.78 -9.76 -12.15
C THR A 191 -2.41 -10.86 -11.16
N LEU A 192 -2.09 -10.49 -9.93
CA LEU A 192 -1.88 -11.40 -8.81
C LEU A 192 -2.84 -11.02 -7.69
N ASN A 193 -3.68 -11.95 -7.27
CA ASN A 193 -4.61 -11.75 -6.17
C ASN A 193 -4.61 -12.97 -5.25
N PHE A 194 -4.46 -12.75 -3.94
CA PHE A 194 -4.61 -13.80 -2.93
C PHE A 194 -4.97 -13.21 -1.56
N ASN A 195 -5.39 -14.06 -0.62
CA ASN A 195 -6.00 -13.61 0.63
C ASN A 195 -4.98 -12.96 1.57
N ALA A 196 -3.90 -13.66 1.94
CA ALA A 196 -2.97 -13.12 2.92
C ALA A 196 -1.53 -13.63 2.80
N ILE A 197 -0.60 -12.87 3.39
CA ILE A 197 0.74 -13.32 3.76
C ILE A 197 0.80 -13.38 5.29
N GLU A 198 1.21 -14.50 5.85
CA GLU A 198 1.45 -14.68 7.28
C GLU A 198 2.91 -15.06 7.51
N THR A 199 3.60 -14.25 8.31
CA THR A 199 4.98 -14.54 8.70
C THR A 199 5.23 -14.21 10.17
N PHE A 200 5.95 -15.12 10.81
CA PHE A 200 6.56 -14.95 12.13
C PHE A 200 8.07 -15.09 11.93
N SER A 201 8.77 -13.97 11.85
CA SER A 201 10.22 -13.99 11.62
C SER A 201 10.97 -13.81 12.93
N ASP A 202 11.87 -14.74 13.25
CA ASP A 202 12.95 -14.47 14.19
C ASP A 202 13.98 -13.56 13.47
N PRO A 203 14.21 -12.33 13.96
CA PRO A 203 15.15 -11.38 13.34
C PRO A 203 16.59 -11.90 13.31
N VAL A 204 16.94 -12.95 14.07
CA VAL A 204 18.26 -13.60 14.06
C VAL A 204 18.41 -14.60 12.90
N LEU A 205 17.30 -15.11 12.34
CA LEU A 205 17.29 -16.13 11.27
C LEU A 205 17.20 -15.54 9.84
N ASP A 206 17.06 -14.21 9.72
CA ASP A 206 17.31 -13.33 8.55
C ASP A 206 16.77 -13.77 7.17
N GLN A 207 15.56 -14.35 7.09
CA GLN A 207 14.95 -14.68 5.81
C GLN A 207 13.53 -14.08 5.66
N PRO A 208 13.35 -13.04 4.83
CA PRO A 208 12.03 -12.50 4.53
C PRO A 208 11.21 -13.47 3.67
N VAL A 209 9.89 -13.37 3.79
CA VAL A 209 8.97 -13.89 2.77
C VAL A 209 9.07 -13.02 1.52
N ASP A 210 9.54 -13.62 0.43
CA ASP A 210 9.82 -12.91 -0.82
C ASP A 210 8.69 -13.07 -1.84
N LEU A 211 8.32 -11.95 -2.48
CA LEU A 211 7.45 -11.91 -3.64
C LEU A 211 8.21 -11.34 -4.84
N ILE A 212 8.70 -12.22 -5.72
CA ILE A 212 9.55 -11.89 -6.85
C ILE A 212 8.70 -11.91 -8.13
N ILE A 213 8.67 -10.79 -8.86
CA ILE A 213 7.98 -10.68 -10.15
C ILE A 213 8.92 -10.11 -11.20
N GLY A 214 9.13 -10.89 -12.26
CA GLY A 214 10.09 -10.58 -13.31
C GLY A 214 11.49 -11.09 -12.98
N ASP A 215 12.15 -11.65 -13.99
CA ASP A 215 13.56 -12.02 -13.93
C ASP A 215 14.43 -10.78 -13.72
N PRO A 216 15.34 -10.75 -12.73
CA PRO A 216 16.21 -9.60 -12.45
C PRO A 216 17.12 -9.21 -13.63
N SER A 217 17.43 -10.15 -14.52
CA SER A 217 18.29 -9.92 -15.69
C SER A 217 17.57 -9.28 -16.87
N THR A 218 16.24 -9.34 -16.92
CA THR A 218 15.44 -8.82 -18.03
C THR A 218 14.30 -7.92 -17.52
N PRO A 219 14.25 -6.63 -17.93
CA PRO A 219 13.20 -5.73 -17.48
C PRO A 219 11.80 -6.25 -17.82
N LEU A 220 10.92 -6.28 -16.81
CA LEU A 220 9.56 -6.74 -16.97
C LEU A 220 8.78 -5.78 -17.88
N ARG A 221 8.21 -6.32 -18.97
CA ARG A 221 7.42 -5.52 -19.93
C ARG A 221 5.97 -5.33 -19.48
N ALA A 222 5.41 -6.30 -18.77
CA ALA A 222 4.07 -6.19 -18.20
C ALA A 222 4.11 -5.37 -16.90
N ARG A 223 3.04 -4.62 -16.64
CA ARG A 223 2.87 -3.91 -15.37
C ARG A 223 1.93 -4.71 -14.48
N PRO A 224 2.40 -5.36 -13.41
CA PRO A 224 1.54 -6.17 -12.57
C PRO A 224 0.54 -5.30 -11.79
N SER A 225 -0.66 -5.82 -11.61
CA SER A 225 -1.63 -5.40 -10.61
C SER A 225 -1.64 -6.44 -9.50
N ILE A 226 -1.30 -6.03 -8.28
CA ILE A 226 -1.15 -6.93 -7.13
C ILE A 226 -2.20 -6.55 -6.10
N ARG A 227 -3.00 -7.53 -5.68
CA ARG A 227 -3.96 -7.39 -4.61
C ARG A 227 -3.73 -8.44 -3.54
N ILE A 228 -3.65 -7.99 -2.29
CA ILE A 228 -3.51 -8.86 -1.13
C ILE A 228 -4.43 -8.31 -0.04
N ASP A 229 -5.33 -9.12 0.48
CA ASP A 229 -6.28 -8.61 1.47
C ASP A 229 -5.60 -8.35 2.83
N ARG A 230 -4.61 -9.16 3.25
CA ARG A 230 -3.89 -8.93 4.51
C ARG A 230 -2.41 -9.31 4.47
N ILE A 231 -1.55 -8.51 5.08
CA ILE A 231 -0.16 -8.88 5.38
C ILE A 231 0.00 -8.84 6.89
N PHE A 232 0.29 -10.01 7.45
CA PHE A 232 0.61 -10.19 8.84
C PHE A 232 2.10 -10.41 9.02
N ASN A 233 2.78 -9.37 9.46
CA ASN A 233 4.23 -9.32 9.53
C ASN A 233 4.72 -9.23 10.98
N THR A 234 4.75 -10.32 11.73
CA THR A 234 5.26 -10.29 13.12
C THR A 234 6.73 -10.70 13.19
N SER A 235 7.50 -9.94 13.94
CA SER A 235 8.88 -10.22 14.31
C SER A 235 9.00 -10.21 15.82
N VAL A 236 9.57 -11.30 16.33
CA VAL A 236 9.80 -11.58 17.75
C VAL A 236 11.19 -12.19 17.82
N ASP A 237 12.00 -11.77 18.78
CA ASP A 237 13.27 -12.41 19.09
C ASP A 237 13.08 -13.36 20.27
N GLY A 238 13.27 -14.65 20.03
CA GLY A 238 13.08 -15.69 21.06
C GLY A 238 14.19 -15.75 22.10
N SER A 239 15.30 -15.02 21.89
CA SER A 239 16.49 -15.01 22.75
C SER A 239 16.52 -13.85 23.73
N THR A 240 15.73 -12.79 23.49
CA THR A 240 15.61 -11.64 24.39
C THR A 240 14.40 -11.79 25.31
N GLY A 241 14.60 -11.56 26.61
CA GLY A 241 13.48 -11.30 27.52
C GLY A 241 12.75 -10.01 27.15
N ALA A 242 11.76 -9.60 27.97
CA ALA A 242 11.01 -8.36 27.76
C ALA A 242 11.95 -7.17 27.48
N LEU A 243 11.72 -6.51 26.34
CA LEU A 243 12.43 -5.38 25.72
C LEU A 243 13.74 -5.67 24.96
N PRO A 244 13.67 -5.99 23.65
CA PRO A 244 14.74 -5.65 22.71
C PRO A 244 14.67 -4.16 22.34
N GLY A 245 15.63 -3.37 22.83
CA GLY A 245 15.79 -1.94 22.47
C GLY A 245 16.50 -1.69 21.14
N VAL A 246 16.85 -2.75 20.39
CA VAL A 246 17.53 -2.64 19.09
C VAL A 246 16.50 -2.77 17.98
N PRO A 247 16.35 -1.76 17.11
CA PRO A 247 15.43 -1.85 15.99
C PRO A 247 15.86 -2.89 14.94
N GLN A 248 14.90 -3.65 14.40
CA GLN A 248 15.17 -4.62 13.32
C GLN A 248 15.52 -3.90 12.00
N THR A 249 16.56 -4.34 11.29
CA THR A 249 17.01 -3.71 10.02
C THR A 249 16.81 -4.57 8.78
N THR A 250 16.16 -5.74 8.88
CA THR A 250 15.74 -6.56 7.73
C THR A 250 14.21 -6.57 7.61
N PRO A 251 13.61 -6.49 6.41
CA PRO A 251 12.17 -6.71 6.24
C PRO A 251 11.77 -8.14 6.61
N THR A 252 10.51 -8.32 6.99
CA THR A 252 9.88 -9.64 7.17
C THR A 252 9.16 -10.11 5.90
N VAL A 253 8.65 -9.17 5.11
CA VAL A 253 8.01 -9.41 3.81
C VAL A 253 8.62 -8.45 2.81
N ARG A 254 9.04 -8.97 1.66
CA ARG A 254 9.71 -8.17 0.64
C ARG A 254 9.15 -8.46 -0.75
N PHE A 255 8.79 -7.40 -1.46
CA PHE A 255 8.33 -7.47 -2.84
C PHE A 255 9.48 -6.98 -3.72
N LEU A 256 9.89 -7.81 -4.68
CA LEU A 256 10.93 -7.54 -5.65
C LEU A 256 10.30 -7.56 -7.04
N VAL A 257 9.91 -6.40 -7.55
CA VAL A 257 9.31 -6.27 -8.88
C VAL A 257 10.31 -5.62 -9.82
N ASN A 258 10.80 -6.37 -10.80
CA ASN A 258 11.76 -5.87 -11.80
C ASN A 258 11.08 -5.00 -12.88
N GLY A 259 10.36 -3.97 -12.46
CA GLY A 259 9.61 -3.10 -13.36
C GLY A 259 8.70 -2.12 -12.63
N GLN A 260 7.68 -1.64 -13.35
CA GLN A 260 6.69 -0.73 -12.82
C GLN A 260 5.41 -1.48 -12.45
N ILE A 261 4.93 -1.30 -11.22
CA ILE A 261 3.64 -1.81 -10.78
C ILE A 261 2.54 -0.89 -11.30
N GLN A 262 1.49 -1.48 -11.87
CA GLN A 262 0.31 -0.72 -12.27
C GLN A 262 -0.49 -0.31 -11.03
N ASP A 263 -1.02 -1.30 -10.30
CA ASP A 263 -1.82 -1.08 -9.10
C ASP A 263 -1.37 -2.02 -7.98
N LEU A 264 -1.17 -1.48 -6.78
CA LEU A 264 -0.89 -2.22 -5.55
C LEU A 264 -2.02 -1.96 -4.55
N GLU A 265 -2.88 -2.95 -4.32
CA GLU A 265 -3.96 -2.87 -3.34
C GLU A 265 -3.70 -3.83 -2.17
N LEU A 266 -3.56 -3.26 -0.98
CA LEU A 266 -3.37 -4.00 0.26
C LEU A 266 -4.59 -3.77 1.16
N GLY A 267 -5.25 -4.82 1.64
CA GLY A 267 -6.35 -4.63 2.58
C GLY A 267 -5.84 -4.18 3.96
N SER A 268 -4.73 -4.73 4.46
CA SER A 268 -4.00 -4.20 5.63
C SER A 268 -2.55 -4.69 5.68
N VAL A 269 -1.68 -3.91 6.34
CA VAL A 269 -0.31 -4.31 6.71
C VAL A 269 -0.17 -4.13 8.21
N THR A 270 -0.14 -5.22 8.96
CA THR A 270 -0.21 -5.21 10.42
C THR A 270 0.63 -6.31 11.03
N ALA A 271 1.05 -6.14 12.28
CA ALA A 271 1.57 -7.25 13.07
C ALA A 271 0.44 -8.26 13.37
N ASN A 272 0.77 -9.55 13.43
CA ASN A 272 -0.07 -10.52 14.14
C ASN A 272 -0.23 -10.12 15.61
N PRO A 273 -1.37 -10.43 16.25
CA PRO A 273 -1.52 -10.33 17.69
C PRO A 273 -0.38 -11.10 18.38
N VAL A 274 0.39 -10.40 19.21
CA VAL A 274 1.46 -11.01 20.02
C VAL A 274 0.93 -11.15 21.45
N PRO A 275 1.09 -12.32 22.11
CA PRO A 275 0.73 -12.47 23.52
C PRO A 275 1.39 -11.40 24.39
N SER A 276 0.68 -10.88 25.39
CA SER A 276 1.09 -9.70 26.17
C SER A 276 2.40 -9.83 26.98
N PHE A 277 3.00 -11.02 27.01
CA PHE A 277 4.27 -11.31 27.67
C PHE A 277 5.47 -11.31 26.71
N ILE A 278 5.24 -11.11 25.40
CA ILE A 278 6.26 -11.03 24.36
C ILE A 278 6.22 -9.64 23.74
N ASP A 279 7.36 -8.95 23.75
CA ASP A 279 7.50 -7.66 23.07
C ASP A 279 7.86 -7.87 21.60
N ALA A 280 7.10 -7.27 20.70
CA ALA A 280 7.42 -7.29 19.27
C ALA A 280 8.58 -6.33 18.95
N GLN A 281 9.51 -6.77 18.10
CA GLN A 281 10.58 -5.89 17.61
C GLN A 281 10.04 -4.88 16.59
N ILE A 282 10.60 -3.66 16.64
CA ILE A 282 10.19 -2.52 15.80
C ILE A 282 11.33 -2.16 14.83
N SER A 283 11.10 -2.14 13.52
CA SER A 283 12.12 -1.80 12.50
C SER A 283 12.18 -0.29 12.21
N PRO A 284 13.35 0.37 12.07
CA PRO A 284 13.39 1.78 11.69
C PRO A 284 13.10 1.99 10.21
N LEU A 285 12.23 2.95 9.96
CA LEU A 285 11.74 3.31 8.62
C LEU A 285 12.76 3.97 7.71
N SER A 286 13.84 4.48 8.30
CA SER A 286 14.96 5.09 7.56
C SER A 286 15.86 4.04 6.90
N TYR A 287 15.75 2.76 7.26
CA TYR A 287 16.60 1.67 6.77
C TYR A 287 15.79 0.56 6.10
N THR A 288 14.84 -0.07 6.79
CA THR A 288 13.98 -1.11 6.21
C THR A 288 12.61 -1.12 6.87
N GLY A 289 11.57 -1.23 6.04
CA GLY A 289 10.23 -1.47 6.54
C GLY A 289 10.02 -2.95 6.85
N ARG A 290 9.10 -3.31 7.75
CA ARG A 290 8.74 -4.73 7.95
C ARG A 290 8.14 -5.33 6.69
N THR A 291 7.36 -4.53 5.96
CA THR A 291 6.97 -4.83 4.58
C THR A 291 7.67 -3.84 3.66
N ALA A 292 8.51 -4.35 2.76
CA ALA A 292 9.26 -3.53 1.80
C ALA A 292 8.79 -3.81 0.37
N ILE A 293 8.37 -2.77 -0.34
CA ILE A 293 8.02 -2.81 -1.75
C ILE A 293 9.16 -2.21 -2.57
N GLN A 294 9.82 -3.05 -3.38
CA GLN A 294 10.91 -2.64 -4.24
C GLN A 294 10.49 -2.73 -5.71
N ALA A 295 10.35 -1.57 -6.36
CA ALA A 295 9.95 -1.46 -7.75
C ALA A 295 10.49 -0.17 -8.40
N PHE A 296 10.54 -0.10 -9.73
CA PHE A 296 10.94 1.15 -10.41
C PHE A 296 9.92 2.27 -10.19
N GLY A 297 8.64 1.92 -10.06
CA GLY A 297 7.56 2.86 -9.82
C GLY A 297 6.24 2.14 -9.58
N VAL A 298 5.26 2.88 -9.08
CA VAL A 298 3.89 2.41 -8.85
C VAL A 298 2.94 3.46 -9.41
N ASP A 299 2.07 3.10 -10.35
CA ASP A 299 1.07 4.04 -10.87
C ASP A 299 -0.04 4.30 -9.83
N GLY A 300 -0.46 3.28 -9.08
CA GLY A 300 -1.43 3.38 -8.00
C GLY A 300 -1.14 2.49 -6.80
N MET A 301 -1.24 3.05 -5.60
CA MET A 301 -1.14 2.31 -4.35
C MET A 301 -2.31 2.66 -3.44
N LYS A 302 -2.92 1.64 -2.85
CA LYS A 302 -4.01 1.77 -1.90
C LYS A 302 -3.86 0.77 -0.76
N VAL A 303 -3.87 1.26 0.47
CA VAL A 303 -4.08 0.45 1.67
C VAL A 303 -5.46 0.75 2.21
N VAL A 304 -6.36 -0.24 2.23
CA VAL A 304 -7.77 -0.02 2.62
C VAL A 304 -7.89 0.16 4.13
N GLY A 305 -7.27 -0.73 4.90
CA GLY A 305 -7.16 -0.72 6.34
C GLY A 305 -5.90 -0.03 6.83
N SER A 306 -5.38 -0.47 7.97
CA SER A 306 -4.17 0.11 8.58
C SER A 306 -2.91 -0.30 7.82
N ALA A 307 -1.95 0.61 7.75
CA ALA A 307 -0.60 0.34 7.26
C ALA A 307 0.37 0.54 8.42
N ARG A 308 1.13 -0.50 8.77
CA ARG A 308 2.16 -0.46 9.80
C ARG A 308 3.49 -0.91 9.22
N ASN A 309 4.50 -0.05 9.33
CA ASN A 309 5.87 -0.34 8.93
C ASN A 309 6.00 -0.81 7.47
N LEU A 310 5.56 0.06 6.57
CA LEU A 310 5.48 -0.18 5.14
C LEU A 310 6.41 0.79 4.41
N THR A 311 7.33 0.25 3.61
CA THR A 311 8.31 1.01 2.84
C THR A 311 8.11 0.80 1.35
N LEU A 312 8.18 1.89 0.58
CA LEU A 312 8.20 1.90 -0.88
C LEU A 312 9.49 2.54 -1.35
N SER A 313 10.25 1.83 -2.17
CA SER A 313 11.53 2.27 -2.72
C SER A 313 11.86 1.51 -4.00
N ARG A 314 12.94 1.88 -4.67
CA ARG A 314 13.51 1.14 -5.80
C ARG A 314 14.46 0.04 -5.35
N THR A 315 15.12 0.23 -4.22
CA THR A 315 16.13 -0.68 -3.67
C THR A 315 15.78 -1.06 -2.23
N GLY A 316 16.50 -2.05 -1.67
CA GLY A 316 16.27 -2.50 -0.29
C GLY A 316 16.65 -1.51 0.81
N GLN A 317 17.30 -0.39 0.49
CA GLN A 317 17.65 0.66 1.43
C GLN A 317 17.15 2.00 0.88
N PRO A 318 16.04 2.55 1.41
CA PRO A 318 15.48 3.81 0.96
C PRO A 318 16.36 4.99 1.41
N PHE A 319 16.23 6.11 0.73
CA PHE A 319 16.84 7.40 1.07
C PHE A 319 18.38 7.41 1.17
N VAL A 320 19.06 6.46 0.51
CA VAL A 320 20.53 6.42 0.48
C VAL A 320 21.07 7.35 -0.61
N ASN A 321 20.43 7.34 -1.78
CA ASN A 321 20.80 8.16 -2.92
C ASN A 321 19.60 8.29 -3.88
N ARG A 322 19.75 9.05 -4.97
CA ARG A 322 18.65 9.22 -5.94
C ARG A 322 18.25 7.92 -6.64
N PHE A 323 19.12 6.91 -6.70
CA PHE A 323 18.79 5.61 -7.30
C PHE A 323 18.02 4.69 -6.35
N SER A 324 17.96 4.98 -5.04
CA SER A 324 17.05 4.26 -4.13
C SER A 324 15.60 4.68 -4.29
N GLY A 325 15.35 5.88 -4.85
CA GLY A 325 14.03 6.42 -5.07
C GLY A 325 13.33 5.83 -6.30
N MET A 326 12.02 5.65 -6.17
CA MET A 326 11.13 5.29 -7.28
C MET A 326 11.03 6.44 -8.29
N ASP A 327 10.89 6.09 -9.56
CA ASP A 327 10.74 7.04 -10.67
C ASP A 327 9.37 7.72 -10.64
N ARG A 328 8.37 7.04 -10.06
CA ARG A 328 7.01 7.55 -9.92
C ARG A 328 6.22 6.81 -8.84
N VAL A 329 5.46 7.58 -8.06
CA VAL A 329 4.30 7.11 -7.31
C VAL A 329 3.09 7.91 -7.79
N GLY A 330 2.25 7.34 -8.64
CA GLY A 330 1.14 8.10 -9.25
C GLY A 330 0.13 8.55 -8.18
N HIS A 331 -0.29 7.64 -7.31
CA HIS A 331 -1.04 7.98 -6.10
C HIS A 331 -0.77 6.96 -4.98
N ALA A 332 -0.80 7.41 -3.72
CA ALA A 332 -0.74 6.56 -2.55
C ALA A 332 -1.84 6.94 -1.56
N TYR A 333 -2.78 6.02 -1.34
CA TYR A 333 -3.96 6.20 -0.51
C TYR A 333 -3.97 5.25 0.68
N PHE A 334 -4.24 5.76 1.86
CA PHE A 334 -4.31 5.02 3.11
C PHE A 334 -5.66 5.27 3.77
N GLY A 335 -6.45 4.21 3.95
CA GLY A 335 -7.82 4.28 4.47
C GLY A 335 -7.90 4.13 5.99
N GLY A 336 -7.08 3.26 6.57
CA GLY A 336 -6.89 3.13 8.02
C GLY A 336 -5.80 4.05 8.54
N ASN A 337 -5.45 3.85 9.82
CA ASN A 337 -4.34 4.59 10.43
C ASN A 337 -3.03 4.10 9.78
N ALA A 338 -2.26 5.04 9.24
CA ALA A 338 -0.94 4.76 8.71
C ALA A 338 0.08 5.09 9.80
N ASP A 339 0.91 4.14 10.16
CA ASP A 339 1.98 4.32 11.11
C ASP A 339 3.22 3.69 10.54
N ALA A 340 4.35 4.35 10.73
CA ALA A 340 5.59 3.89 10.15
C ALA A 340 5.47 3.66 8.62
N VAL A 341 5.17 4.70 7.85
CA VAL A 341 5.16 4.59 6.38
C VAL A 341 6.33 5.35 5.78
N ALA A 342 7.13 4.68 4.97
CA ALA A 342 8.21 5.26 4.20
C ALA A 342 7.92 5.22 2.70
N ILE A 343 8.03 6.36 2.01
CA ILE A 343 7.92 6.43 0.55
C ILE A 343 9.14 7.19 0.01
N ASP A 344 10.06 6.46 -0.59
CA ASP A 344 11.20 7.00 -1.32
C ASP A 344 10.88 7.13 -2.80
N ALA A 345 10.47 8.34 -3.19
CA ALA A 345 10.32 8.76 -4.58
C ALA A 345 11.33 9.86 -4.92
N THR A 346 12.52 9.87 -4.30
CA THR A 346 13.50 10.97 -4.44
C THR A 346 14.06 11.13 -5.86
N ASN A 347 13.94 10.09 -6.71
CA ASN A 347 14.23 10.16 -8.15
C ASN A 347 13.08 10.77 -8.97
N GLY A 348 11.87 10.74 -8.42
CA GLY A 348 10.62 10.86 -9.14
C GLY A 348 9.59 11.75 -8.46
N GLN A 349 8.35 11.63 -8.92
CA GLN A 349 7.25 12.42 -8.37
C GLN A 349 6.20 11.55 -7.70
N ILE A 350 5.59 12.11 -6.66
CA ILE A 350 4.36 11.61 -6.07
C ILE A 350 3.21 12.45 -6.61
N GLY A 351 2.27 11.86 -7.34
CA GLY A 351 1.14 12.59 -7.90
C GLY A 351 0.14 13.01 -6.82
N ARG A 352 -0.30 12.06 -5.99
CA ARG A 352 -1.21 12.35 -4.87
C ARG A 352 -0.94 11.49 -3.63
N LEU A 353 -0.96 12.12 -2.46
CA LEU A 353 -0.94 11.49 -1.15
C LEU A 353 -2.29 11.69 -0.48
N LYS A 354 -2.85 10.63 0.10
CA LYS A 354 -4.09 10.74 0.88
C LYS A 354 -4.06 9.79 2.06
N PHE A 355 -4.09 10.35 3.25
CA PHE A 355 -4.22 9.63 4.51
C PHE A 355 -5.57 9.97 5.12
N LEU A 356 -6.51 9.02 5.10
CA LEU A 356 -7.85 9.23 5.65
C LEU A 356 -7.84 9.28 7.19
N ARG A 357 -6.93 8.55 7.84
CA ARG A 357 -6.76 8.51 9.30
C ARG A 357 -5.31 8.81 9.72
N GLY A 358 -4.78 9.92 9.24
CA GLY A 358 -3.47 10.44 9.64
C GLY A 358 -2.26 9.57 9.25
N LEU A 359 -1.07 10.11 9.51
CA LEU A 359 0.22 9.45 9.35
C LEU A 359 1.04 9.58 10.64
N GLY A 360 1.44 8.45 11.21
CA GLY A 360 1.99 8.34 12.55
C GLY A 360 0.87 8.14 13.57
N ASN A 361 0.95 7.04 14.32
CA ASN A 361 -0.02 6.74 15.36
C ASN A 361 0.38 7.43 16.69
N PRO A 362 -0.43 8.37 17.21
CA PRO A 362 -0.09 9.08 18.44
C PRO A 362 -0.27 8.23 19.71
N VAL A 363 -0.84 7.02 19.60
CA VAL A 363 -1.09 6.13 20.74
C VAL A 363 0.20 5.88 21.52
N GLY A 364 0.17 6.15 22.83
CA GLY A 364 1.30 5.98 23.75
C GLY A 364 2.30 7.14 23.73
N SER A 365 2.20 8.09 22.79
CA SER A 365 3.06 9.28 22.71
C SER A 365 2.55 10.46 23.56
N SER A 366 1.45 10.29 24.29
CA SER A 366 0.87 11.30 25.18
C SER A 366 0.55 10.69 26.54
N GLY A 367 0.93 11.37 27.63
CA GLY A 367 0.59 10.98 29.00
C GLY A 367 -0.86 11.29 29.40
N SER A 368 -1.77 11.53 28.45
CA SER A 368 -3.14 11.96 28.76
C SER A 368 -4.10 10.76 28.77
N LEU A 369 -4.74 10.52 29.91
CA LEU A 369 -5.83 9.55 30.13
C LEU A 369 -7.13 9.84 29.34
N LEU A 370 -7.10 10.69 28.32
CA LEU A 370 -8.28 11.23 27.62
C LEU A 370 -8.52 10.66 26.21
N GLU A 371 -7.75 9.67 25.79
CA GLU A 371 -7.95 9.00 24.50
C GLU A 371 -8.96 7.84 24.64
N ALA A 372 -10.25 8.15 24.52
CA ALA A 372 -11.28 7.12 24.39
C ALA A 372 -11.26 6.53 22.97
N GLY A 373 -11.06 5.21 22.85
CA GLY A 373 -11.18 4.47 21.57
C GLY A 373 -9.94 3.70 21.10
N ILE A 374 -8.89 3.63 21.93
CA ILE A 374 -7.68 2.86 21.61
C ILE A 374 -7.82 1.45 22.19
N PRO A 375 -7.59 0.38 21.41
CA PRO A 375 -7.49 -0.97 21.96
C PRO A 375 -6.35 -1.04 22.99
N LEU A 376 -6.61 -1.62 24.16
CA LEU A 376 -5.58 -1.93 25.16
C LEU A 376 -4.43 -2.72 24.48
N GLY A 377 -3.20 -2.20 24.54
CA GLY A 377 -2.00 -2.87 24.02
C GLY A 377 -1.43 -2.35 22.70
N GLU A 378 -2.04 -1.36 22.04
CA GLU A 378 -1.38 -0.71 20.89
C GLU A 378 -0.35 0.33 21.35
N ARG A 379 0.86 0.29 20.79
CA ARG A 379 1.87 1.36 20.86
C ARG A 379 2.18 1.81 19.44
N GLY A 380 2.10 3.11 19.17
CA GLY A 380 2.53 3.68 17.89
C GLY A 380 4.05 3.78 17.80
N TYR A 381 4.63 3.79 16.60
CA TYR A 381 6.06 4.04 16.41
C TYR A 381 6.50 5.37 17.06
N PRO A 382 5.71 6.46 16.98
CA PRO A 382 6.02 7.68 17.71
C PRO A 382 6.16 7.52 19.22
N SER A 383 5.43 6.57 19.85
CA SER A 383 5.54 6.32 21.29
C SER A 383 6.81 5.56 21.69
N ALA A 384 7.44 4.87 20.74
CA ALA A 384 8.73 4.21 20.92
C ALA A 384 9.92 5.13 20.56
N GLY A 385 9.68 6.44 20.39
CA GLY A 385 10.73 7.37 19.93
C GLY A 385 11.15 7.12 18.48
N LEU A 386 10.29 6.51 17.66
CA LEU A 386 10.54 6.22 16.24
C LEU A 386 9.66 7.10 15.34
N LEU A 387 9.89 7.01 14.03
CA LEU A 387 9.17 7.80 13.04
C LEU A 387 7.77 7.27 12.79
N GLY A 388 6.80 8.18 12.71
CA GLY A 388 5.46 7.87 12.21
C GLY A 388 5.41 7.79 10.69
N GLY A 389 6.36 8.43 10.00
CA GLY A 389 6.55 8.24 8.56
C GLY A 389 7.60 9.16 7.92
N VAL A 390 8.13 8.74 6.77
CA VAL A 390 9.08 9.50 5.96
C VAL A 390 8.63 9.45 4.50
N ILE A 391 8.29 10.59 3.93
CA ILE A 391 7.92 10.70 2.53
C ILE A 391 8.88 11.68 1.88
N ALA A 392 9.72 11.22 0.97
CA ALA A 392 10.63 12.08 0.23
C ALA A 392 10.43 11.88 -1.27
N ALA A 393 10.33 12.99 -2.01
CA ALA A 393 10.17 12.96 -3.46
C ALA A 393 10.94 14.10 -4.13
N ARG A 394 11.10 14.03 -5.46
CA ARG A 394 11.47 15.23 -6.21
C ARG A 394 10.32 16.25 -6.19
N ARG A 395 9.09 15.79 -6.40
CA ARG A 395 7.89 16.64 -6.36
C ARG A 395 6.71 15.91 -5.76
N ILE A 396 5.90 16.61 -4.98
CA ILE A 396 4.62 16.12 -4.45
C ILE A 396 3.48 16.95 -5.04
N GLY A 397 2.54 16.32 -5.73
CA GLY A 397 1.45 16.99 -6.44
C GLY A 397 0.36 17.52 -5.53
N ARG A 398 -0.36 16.64 -4.82
CA ARG A 398 -1.40 17.04 -3.86
C ARG A 398 -1.36 16.13 -2.64
N SER A 399 -1.61 16.67 -1.45
CA SER A 399 -1.63 15.90 -0.21
C SER A 399 -2.87 16.20 0.64
N GLU A 400 -3.43 15.15 1.25
CA GLU A 400 -4.60 15.21 2.11
C GLU A 400 -4.37 14.36 3.37
N PHE A 401 -4.58 14.94 4.55
CA PHE A 401 -4.42 14.27 5.83
C PHE A 401 -5.67 14.47 6.69
N GLY A 402 -6.34 13.38 7.04
CA GLY A 402 -7.38 13.34 8.07
C GLY A 402 -6.80 13.04 9.45
N PRO A 403 -7.61 13.12 10.51
CA PRO A 403 -7.15 12.86 11.87
C PRO A 403 -7.06 11.35 12.15
N ALA A 404 -5.96 10.90 12.78
CA ALA A 404 -5.73 9.52 13.20
C ALA A 404 -6.62 9.12 14.39
N ASN A 405 -6.89 10.08 15.28
CA ASN A 405 -7.74 9.92 16.47
C ASN A 405 -8.70 11.12 16.61
N LEU A 406 -9.67 10.98 17.51
CA LEU A 406 -10.50 12.10 17.96
C LEU A 406 -10.09 12.44 19.38
N VAL A 407 -9.87 13.74 19.64
CA VAL A 407 -9.54 14.22 20.98
C VAL A 407 -10.83 14.72 21.63
N ARG A 408 -11.17 14.16 22.79
CA ARG A 408 -12.28 14.68 23.59
C ARG A 408 -11.81 15.91 24.35
N GLN A 409 -12.33 17.08 24.01
CA GLN A 409 -12.07 18.26 24.82
C GLN A 409 -12.91 18.19 26.09
N ILE A 410 -12.23 18.19 27.23
CA ILE A 410 -12.84 18.47 28.52
C ILE A 410 -12.61 19.97 28.77
N PRO A 411 -13.65 20.76 29.06
CA PRO A 411 -13.44 22.15 29.44
C PRO A 411 -12.50 22.23 30.66
N PRO A 412 -11.62 23.25 30.75
CA PRO A 412 -10.90 23.52 31.98
C PRO A 412 -11.91 23.64 33.12
N ASP A 413 -11.56 23.09 34.29
CA ASP A 413 -12.37 22.95 35.50
C ASP A 413 -13.66 23.79 35.50
N PRO A 414 -14.85 23.17 35.54
CA PRO A 414 -16.13 23.88 35.60
C PRO A 414 -16.15 24.97 36.67
N ALA A 415 -15.45 24.80 37.80
CA ALA A 415 -15.39 25.80 38.86
C ALA A 415 -14.76 27.14 38.41
N ALA A 416 -13.85 27.13 37.44
CA ALA A 416 -13.23 28.34 36.88
C ALA A 416 -14.13 29.06 35.85
N VAL A 417 -15.10 28.35 35.24
CA VAL A 417 -16.05 28.89 34.26
C VAL A 417 -17.41 29.21 34.89
N GLN A 418 -17.73 28.61 36.04
CA GLN A 418 -19.01 28.71 36.76
C GLN A 418 -19.23 30.00 37.58
N LEU A 419 -18.58 31.12 37.23
CA LEU A 419 -19.04 32.42 37.71
C LEU A 419 -20.43 32.82 37.12
N ARG A 420 -21.04 32.01 36.25
CA ARG A 420 -22.42 32.16 35.76
C ARG A 420 -23.16 30.83 35.52
N GLY A 421 -23.76 30.26 36.57
CA GLY A 421 -24.96 29.40 36.50
C GLY A 421 -24.80 27.92 36.11
N PRO A 422 -25.84 27.08 36.36
CA PRO A 422 -25.76 25.63 36.18
C PRO A 422 -25.89 25.27 34.69
N GLY A 423 -24.79 24.80 34.09
CA GLY A 423 -24.75 24.35 32.71
C GLY A 423 -24.21 22.93 32.62
N THR A 424 -24.90 22.07 31.87
CA THR A 424 -24.49 20.72 31.50
C THR A 424 -23.11 20.75 30.80
N ILE A 425 -22.18 19.88 31.19
CA ILE A 425 -20.86 19.78 30.55
C ILE A 425 -21.05 19.20 29.15
N ASN A 426 -20.81 20.00 28.12
CA ASN A 426 -20.79 19.55 26.73
C ASN A 426 -19.36 19.17 26.34
N TYR A 427 -19.09 17.87 26.21
CA TYR A 427 -17.86 17.38 25.60
C TYR A 427 -17.94 17.59 24.10
N VAL A 428 -16.95 18.27 23.52
CA VAL A 428 -16.83 18.42 22.06
C VAL A 428 -15.65 17.59 21.59
N THR A 429 -15.89 16.72 20.61
CA THR A 429 -14.82 15.98 19.94
C THR A 429 -14.16 16.90 18.91
N ARG A 430 -12.85 17.10 19.05
CA ARG A 430 -12.02 17.78 18.05
C ARG A 430 -11.26 16.73 17.22
N PRO A 431 -10.98 16.98 15.93
CA PRO A 431 -9.96 16.22 15.21
C PRO A 431 -8.67 16.16 16.04
N GLY A 432 -8.11 14.95 16.22
CA GLY A 432 -6.84 14.75 16.90
C GLY A 432 -5.64 14.91 15.96
N ALA A 433 -4.59 14.12 16.15
CA ALA A 433 -3.37 14.23 15.36
C ALA A 433 -3.58 13.78 13.91
N ALA A 434 -3.23 14.63 12.94
CA ALA A 434 -3.17 14.29 11.52
C ALA A 434 -1.78 13.77 11.12
N THR A 435 -0.71 14.31 11.72
CA THR A 435 0.62 13.73 11.62
C THR A 435 1.35 13.71 12.96
N THR A 436 2.14 12.68 13.21
CA THR A 436 2.98 12.58 14.42
C THR A 436 4.35 11.97 14.09
N ASN A 437 5.45 12.67 14.40
CA ASN A 437 6.82 12.25 14.07
C ASN A 437 7.00 11.95 12.57
N VAL A 438 6.51 12.84 11.71
CA VAL A 438 6.52 12.65 10.24
C VAL A 438 7.44 13.65 9.56
N THR A 439 8.22 13.19 8.59
CA THR A 439 8.89 14.06 7.62
C THR A 439 8.33 13.89 6.23
N ILE A 440 7.88 14.98 5.61
CA ILE A 440 7.43 15.04 4.22
C ILE A 440 8.30 16.07 3.49
N ALA A 441 9.21 15.60 2.65
CA ALA A 441 10.16 16.43 1.93
C ALA A 441 9.95 16.34 0.42
N ALA A 442 9.99 17.47 -0.26
CA ALA A 442 10.09 17.54 -1.70
C ALA A 442 11.27 18.40 -2.11
N ASP A 443 12.11 17.87 -2.99
CA ASP A 443 13.27 18.59 -3.51
C ASP A 443 12.85 19.86 -4.25
N ASP A 444 11.82 19.78 -5.11
CA ASP A 444 11.33 20.89 -5.93
C ASP A 444 10.16 21.62 -5.26
N SER A 445 8.99 20.98 -5.20
CA SER A 445 7.75 21.63 -4.73
C SER A 445 6.73 20.64 -4.19
N ILE A 446 5.87 21.16 -3.32
CA ILE A 446 4.66 20.49 -2.83
C ILE A 446 3.49 21.30 -3.36
N GLY A 447 2.51 20.68 -4.00
CA GLY A 447 1.31 21.39 -4.43
C GLY A 447 0.32 21.61 -3.29
N ASP A 448 -0.97 21.44 -3.56
CA ASP A 448 -2.01 21.75 -2.58
C ASP A 448 -2.02 20.72 -1.45
N THR A 449 -2.07 21.22 -0.21
CA THR A 449 -2.01 20.42 1.02
C THR A 449 -3.21 20.76 1.90
N ASN A 450 -4.03 19.77 2.21
CA ASN A 450 -5.16 19.93 3.13
C ASN A 450 -5.05 19.00 4.34
N VAL A 451 -5.08 19.57 5.53
CA VAL A 451 -4.88 18.87 6.79
C VAL A 451 -6.08 19.13 7.72
N VAL A 452 -6.62 18.06 8.28
CA VAL A 452 -7.66 18.10 9.31
C VAL A 452 -7.12 17.34 10.52
N GLY A 453 -6.80 18.08 11.58
CA GLY A 453 -6.10 17.58 12.76
C GLY A 453 -4.77 18.29 12.99
N ASP A 454 -4.12 17.89 14.07
CA ASP A 454 -2.91 18.52 14.59
C ASP A 454 -1.66 17.93 13.92
N HIS A 455 -0.65 18.77 13.67
CA HIS A 455 0.70 18.28 13.39
C HIS A 455 1.46 18.23 14.71
N ARG A 456 2.13 17.11 14.98
CA ARG A 456 2.97 16.93 16.16
C ARG A 456 4.36 16.48 15.75
N ASN A 457 5.40 17.22 16.18
CA ASN A 457 6.80 16.91 15.87
C ASN A 457 7.02 16.51 14.40
N SER A 458 6.48 17.31 13.47
CA SER A 458 6.42 16.95 12.06
C SER A 458 6.99 18.05 11.17
N LEU A 459 7.63 17.65 10.07
CA LEU A 459 8.15 18.53 9.04
C LEU A 459 7.42 18.31 7.72
N ILE A 460 6.97 19.40 7.09
CA ILE A 460 6.59 19.43 5.67
C ILE A 460 7.47 20.46 4.97
N ALA A 461 8.39 20.04 4.11
CA ALA A 461 9.38 20.91 3.48
C ALA A 461 9.42 20.77 1.96
N ALA A 462 9.22 21.89 1.24
CA ALA A 462 9.50 22.00 -0.19
C ALA A 462 10.86 22.66 -0.42
N GLY A 463 11.53 22.40 -1.54
CA GLY A 463 12.88 22.94 -1.75
C GLY A 463 13.93 22.27 -0.86
N TYR A 464 13.65 21.06 -0.40
CA TYR A 464 14.39 20.34 0.62
C TYR A 464 14.84 18.97 0.11
N ASP A 465 16.13 18.86 -0.20
CA ASP A 465 16.76 17.62 -0.62
C ASP A 465 17.00 16.72 0.59
N TYR A 466 16.10 15.76 0.80
CA TYR A 466 16.18 14.81 1.91
C TYR A 466 17.42 13.92 1.86
N ILE A 467 17.91 13.59 0.65
CA ILE A 467 19.14 12.79 0.48
C ILE A 467 20.35 13.61 0.93
N ALA A 468 20.42 14.88 0.51
CA ALA A 468 21.48 15.78 0.96
C ALA A 468 21.49 15.94 2.48
N PHE A 469 20.31 16.11 3.09
CA PHE A 469 20.17 16.15 4.56
C PHE A 469 20.74 14.89 5.22
N ARG A 470 20.35 13.70 4.73
CA ARG A 470 20.84 12.41 5.26
C ARG A 470 22.35 12.25 5.12
N GLN A 471 22.96 12.92 4.15
CA GLN A 471 24.41 12.95 3.93
C GLN A 471 25.13 14.06 4.71
N GLY A 472 24.43 14.82 5.56
CA GLY A 472 25.00 15.94 6.30
C GLY A 472 25.32 17.17 5.44
N LEU A 473 24.78 17.24 4.22
CA LEU A 473 24.94 18.36 3.31
C LEU A 473 23.77 19.35 3.45
N ASP A 474 23.93 20.56 2.91
CA ASP A 474 22.84 21.53 2.88
C ASP A 474 21.67 21.00 2.04
N PRO A 475 20.46 20.84 2.63
CA PRO A 475 19.29 20.37 1.91
C PRO A 475 18.57 21.47 1.12
N VAL A 476 18.81 22.75 1.39
CA VAL A 476 18.11 23.85 0.72
C VAL A 476 18.93 24.34 -0.46
N ARG A 477 18.55 23.91 -1.68
CA ARG A 477 19.38 24.13 -2.89
C ARG A 477 18.71 24.91 -3.99
N GLN A 478 17.40 25.05 -3.97
CA GLN A 478 16.67 25.63 -5.09
C GLN A 478 15.40 26.38 -4.66
N PRO A 479 14.89 27.28 -5.51
CA PRO A 479 13.59 27.89 -5.32
C PRO A 479 12.48 26.84 -5.23
N SER A 480 11.48 27.07 -4.38
CA SER A 480 10.40 26.12 -4.19
C SER A 480 9.07 26.80 -3.88
N ARG A 481 8.03 25.98 -3.87
CA ARG A 481 6.69 26.40 -3.47
C ARG A 481 5.99 25.28 -2.72
N VAL A 482 5.32 25.65 -1.64
CA VAL A 482 4.15 24.92 -1.13
C VAL A 482 2.90 25.58 -1.74
N GLY A 483 2.05 24.78 -2.37
CA GLY A 483 0.80 25.20 -2.99
C GLY A 483 -0.19 25.75 -1.96
N ARG A 484 -1.50 25.66 -2.24
CA ARG A 484 -2.49 26.11 -1.27
C ARG A 484 -2.50 25.18 -0.06
N TYR A 485 -1.96 25.68 1.05
CA TYR A 485 -1.96 24.99 2.33
C TYR A 485 -3.20 25.37 3.15
N SER A 486 -3.93 24.38 3.65
CA SER A 486 -5.09 24.57 4.51
C SER A 486 -5.03 23.58 5.66
N GLN A 487 -4.97 24.07 6.89
CA GLN A 487 -5.03 23.23 8.08
C GLN A 487 -6.17 23.65 9.01
N ARG A 488 -6.83 22.65 9.60
CA ARG A 488 -7.78 22.78 10.71
C ARG A 488 -7.30 21.94 11.88
N GLY A 489 -6.58 22.55 12.80
CA GLY A 489 -5.81 21.86 13.83
C GLY A 489 -4.58 22.68 14.20
N ASP A 490 -3.90 22.24 15.25
CA ASP A 490 -2.78 22.93 15.85
C ASP A 490 -1.44 22.46 15.27
N LEU A 491 -0.42 23.31 15.36
CA LEU A 491 0.97 22.97 15.10
C LEU A 491 1.66 22.82 16.45
N VAL A 492 2.04 21.61 16.82
CA VAL A 492 2.82 21.31 18.04
C VAL A 492 4.21 20.88 17.60
N ASP A 493 5.21 21.71 17.87
CA ASP A 493 6.61 21.45 17.47
C ASP A 493 6.73 21.02 15.99
N SER A 494 5.97 21.68 15.12
CA SER A 494 5.81 21.28 13.72
C SER A 494 6.03 22.42 12.76
N VAL A 495 6.75 22.13 11.68
CA VAL A 495 7.25 23.11 10.73
C VAL A 495 6.73 22.82 9.33
N ILE A 496 6.26 23.88 8.67
CA ILE A 496 5.98 23.88 7.24
C ILE A 496 6.93 24.86 6.57
N ALA A 497 7.82 24.34 5.73
CA ALA A 497 8.92 25.10 5.14
C ALA A 497 8.90 25.07 3.61
N SER A 498 9.39 26.14 2.99
CA SER A 498 9.67 26.20 1.56
C SER A 498 11.00 26.90 1.34
N SER A 499 11.98 26.17 0.79
CA SER A 499 13.38 26.59 0.63
C SER A 499 13.89 27.30 1.88
N TYR A 500 13.69 26.70 3.04
CA TYR A 500 14.02 27.29 4.33
C TYR A 500 14.55 26.20 5.24
N ARG A 501 15.63 26.49 5.98
CA ARG A 501 16.15 25.60 7.02
C ARG A 501 16.66 26.37 8.21
N SER A 502 16.60 25.73 9.37
CA SER A 502 17.35 26.14 10.55
C SER A 502 18.84 25.84 10.39
N VAL A 503 19.69 26.67 11.00
CA VAL A 503 21.13 26.38 11.12
C VAL A 503 21.42 25.47 12.31
N ASP A 504 20.74 25.70 13.45
CA ASP A 504 21.00 25.01 14.71
C ASP A 504 19.92 23.95 15.07
N GLY A 505 19.11 23.55 14.08
CA GLY A 505 17.95 22.67 14.28
C GLY A 505 16.74 23.34 14.95
N VAL A 506 16.87 24.62 15.30
CA VAL A 506 15.80 25.46 15.86
C VAL A 506 15.29 26.42 14.79
N TYR A 507 14.06 26.23 14.34
CA TYR A 507 13.40 27.15 13.41
C TYR A 507 12.96 28.40 14.14
N GLY A 508 13.23 29.55 13.52
CA GLY A 508 12.81 30.84 14.03
C GLY A 508 13.78 31.48 15.02
N ASN A 509 14.98 30.94 15.20
CA ASN A 509 15.95 31.53 16.14
C ASN A 509 16.66 32.78 15.58
N GLY A 510 16.40 33.14 14.32
CA GLY A 510 16.98 34.32 13.64
C GLY A 510 18.26 34.05 12.85
N ASN A 511 18.88 32.87 13.00
CA ASN A 511 20.05 32.44 12.23
C ASN A 511 19.67 31.58 11.01
N ASP A 512 18.38 31.41 10.75
CA ASP A 512 17.87 30.55 9.70
C ASP A 512 18.29 31.00 8.29
N LEU A 513 18.43 30.02 7.40
CA LEU A 513 18.75 30.25 6.00
C LEU A 513 17.49 30.16 5.14
N ALA A 514 17.06 31.33 4.63
CA ALA A 514 15.91 31.47 3.76
C ALA A 514 16.35 31.59 2.28
N GLY A 515 16.11 30.53 1.52
CA GLY A 515 16.17 30.52 0.06
C GLY A 515 14.93 31.15 -0.59
N ASN A 516 14.80 31.01 -1.91
CA ASN A 516 13.67 31.57 -2.66
C ASN A 516 12.42 30.68 -2.61
N GLY A 517 11.83 30.54 -1.43
CA GLY A 517 10.62 29.74 -1.21
C GLY A 517 9.35 30.57 -1.05
N THR A 518 8.20 29.96 -1.34
CA THR A 518 6.87 30.58 -1.17
C THR A 518 5.85 29.60 -0.59
N ILE A 519 5.05 30.06 0.37
CA ILE A 519 3.90 29.31 0.91
C ILE A 519 2.65 30.17 0.79
N VAL A 520 1.55 29.58 0.31
CA VAL A 520 0.25 30.25 0.23
C VAL A 520 -0.77 29.45 1.02
N GLY A 521 -1.53 30.05 1.92
CA GLY A 521 -2.47 29.23 2.69
C GLY A 521 -3.16 29.89 3.88
N ARG A 522 -3.72 29.02 4.72
CA ARG A 522 -4.39 29.39 5.96
C ARG A 522 -4.25 28.30 7.00
N LEU A 523 -3.79 28.67 8.19
CA LEU A 523 -3.95 27.90 9.41
C LEU A 523 -5.26 28.29 10.10
N ARG A 524 -6.00 27.29 10.59
CA ARG A 524 -7.09 27.45 11.56
C ARG A 524 -6.78 26.59 12.78
N GLY A 525 -6.02 27.16 13.70
CA GLY A 525 -5.58 26.54 14.94
C GLY A 525 -4.45 27.36 15.55
N ASN A 526 -3.83 26.79 16.58
CA ASN A 526 -2.81 27.42 17.39
C ASN A 526 -1.43 26.85 17.07
N LEU A 527 -0.40 27.55 17.55
CA LEU A 527 0.99 27.12 17.50
C LEU A 527 1.43 26.88 18.94
N TYR A 528 1.96 25.70 19.18
CA TYR A 528 2.53 25.30 20.47
C TYR A 528 3.98 24.90 20.26
N LEU A 529 4.80 25.41 21.17
CA LEU A 529 6.18 25.00 21.36
C LEU A 529 6.25 24.30 22.70
N SER A 530 6.83 23.12 22.75
CA SER A 530 7.14 22.46 24.01
C SER A 530 8.41 23.08 24.60
N PRO A 531 8.37 23.63 25.83
CA PRO A 531 9.48 24.38 26.44
C PRO A 531 10.64 23.52 26.97
N SER A 532 10.57 22.19 26.85
CA SER A 532 11.57 21.28 27.43
C SER A 532 12.76 21.04 26.50
N ASP A 533 13.97 21.16 27.05
CA ASP A 533 15.20 20.61 26.45
C ASP A 533 15.16 19.07 26.31
N ASP A 534 14.24 18.41 27.03
CA ASP A 534 13.93 16.96 27.03
C ASP A 534 12.93 16.53 25.92
N ILE A 535 13.07 17.02 24.69
CA ILE A 535 12.51 16.26 23.57
C ILE A 535 13.49 15.12 23.31
N ASP A 536 13.26 14.02 24.02
CA ASP A 536 13.86 12.71 23.83
C ASP A 536 14.15 12.47 22.34
N ALA A 537 15.43 12.22 22.04
CA ALA A 537 15.99 11.75 20.78
C ALA A 537 15.13 11.99 19.52
N THR A 538 15.50 12.99 18.70
CA THR A 538 15.08 12.98 17.28
C THR A 538 15.35 11.57 16.73
N PRO A 539 14.33 10.87 16.22
CA PRO A 539 14.55 9.53 15.71
C PRO A 539 15.57 9.56 14.57
N ASP A 540 16.50 8.62 14.57
CA ASP A 540 17.59 8.55 13.58
C ASP A 540 17.06 8.68 12.14
N GLY A 541 17.59 9.70 11.45
CA GLY A 541 17.21 10.02 10.08
C GLY A 541 16.15 11.10 9.92
N THR A 542 15.65 11.72 10.99
CA THR A 542 14.86 12.95 10.85
C THR A 542 15.62 14.24 11.09
N PRO A 543 15.24 15.31 10.39
CA PRO A 543 15.69 16.65 10.76
C PRO A 543 15.12 17.00 12.14
N LEU A 544 15.98 17.52 13.01
CA LEU A 544 15.55 18.13 14.26
C LEU A 544 14.60 19.28 13.95
N VAL A 545 13.36 19.15 14.41
CA VAL A 545 12.33 20.20 14.31
C VAL A 545 12.09 20.78 15.69
N ARG A 546 12.90 21.75 16.09
CA ARG A 546 12.58 22.60 17.27
C ARG A 546 11.95 23.88 16.75
N GLY A 547 10.63 24.01 16.82
CA GLY A 547 9.91 25.18 16.30
C GLY A 547 8.49 24.86 15.86
N ALA A 548 7.67 25.90 15.67
CA ALA A 548 6.30 25.77 15.21
C ALA A 548 5.91 26.90 14.24
N GLY A 549 5.41 26.54 13.06
CA GLY A 549 4.83 27.50 12.11
C GLY A 549 5.28 27.36 10.66
N PHE A 550 5.07 28.44 9.91
CA PHE A 550 5.34 28.51 8.46
C PHE A 550 6.60 29.34 8.16
N PHE A 551 7.53 28.76 7.39
CA PHE A 551 8.82 29.38 7.12
C PHE A 551 9.14 29.39 5.63
N ALA A 552 9.17 30.58 5.05
CA ALA A 552 9.56 30.82 3.67
C ALA A 552 9.90 32.30 3.46
N ARG A 553 10.63 32.63 2.39
CA ARG A 553 10.88 34.03 2.01
C ARG A 553 9.59 34.79 1.71
N ARG A 554 8.56 34.11 1.18
CA ARG A 554 7.25 34.70 0.86
C ARG A 554 6.13 33.88 1.47
N LEU A 555 5.34 34.52 2.32
CA LEU A 555 4.12 33.94 2.89
C LEU A 555 2.91 34.74 2.37
N ALA A 556 1.86 34.05 1.93
CA ALA A 556 0.61 34.67 1.52
C ALA A 556 -0.59 34.01 2.21
N GLY A 557 -1.41 34.81 2.89
CA GLY A 557 -2.57 34.36 3.66
C GLY A 557 -2.32 34.33 5.16
N TYR A 558 -3.14 33.59 5.91
CA TYR A 558 -3.07 33.53 7.38
C TYR A 558 -2.14 32.40 7.83
N LEU A 559 -0.83 32.68 7.80
CA LEU A 559 0.24 31.72 8.07
C LEU A 559 1.19 32.28 9.14
N PRO A 560 0.93 32.00 10.43
CA PRO A 560 1.77 32.47 11.53
C PRO A 560 3.06 31.65 11.69
N SER A 561 4.11 32.28 12.22
CA SER A 561 5.35 31.61 12.66
C SER A 561 5.73 32.06 14.06
N VAL A 562 6.39 31.19 14.83
CA VAL A 562 6.98 31.54 16.14
C VAL A 562 8.50 31.54 16.01
N GLY A 563 9.12 32.70 16.28
CA GLY A 563 10.56 32.96 16.14
C GLY A 563 10.96 33.37 14.71
N GLY A 564 11.69 34.48 14.54
CA GLY A 564 12.35 34.84 13.27
C GLY A 564 11.72 36.01 12.50
N LEU A 565 12.55 36.69 11.69
CA LEU A 565 12.19 37.91 10.93
C LEU A 565 11.04 37.64 9.94
N GLN A 566 9.87 38.20 10.23
CA GLN A 566 8.72 38.19 9.32
C GLN A 566 9.02 38.98 8.05
N ALA A 567 8.92 38.33 6.89
CA ALA A 567 8.71 39.05 5.64
C ALA A 567 7.33 39.76 5.70
N GLN A 568 7.34 41.07 5.49
CA GLN A 568 6.24 42.01 5.70
C GLN A 568 4.86 41.54 5.15
N ALA A 569 3.87 41.30 6.03
CA ALA A 569 2.48 41.82 5.99
C ALA A 569 1.56 41.20 7.09
N PRO A 570 0.35 41.76 7.31
CA PRO A 570 -0.02 42.49 8.52
C PRO A 570 -0.30 41.62 9.77
N ARG A 571 0.19 42.12 10.90
CA ARG A 571 -0.04 41.63 12.27
C ARG A 571 -1.53 41.51 12.60
N ARG A 572 -2.02 40.29 12.84
CA ARG A 572 -2.94 39.92 13.94
C ARG A 572 -2.73 38.44 14.28
N VAL A 573 -1.96 38.17 15.33
CA VAL A 573 -1.86 36.86 15.96
C VAL A 573 -2.86 36.87 17.12
N ASP A 574 -3.86 35.99 17.10
CA ASP A 574 -4.92 36.00 18.13
C ASP A 574 -4.43 35.47 19.50
N SER A 575 -3.33 34.72 19.55
CA SER A 575 -2.51 34.50 20.76
C SER A 575 -1.34 33.57 20.46
N VAL A 576 -0.13 33.91 20.92
CA VAL A 576 0.95 32.94 21.11
C VAL A 576 0.85 32.50 22.56
N LEU A 577 0.48 31.24 22.80
CA LEU A 577 0.42 30.68 24.14
C LEU A 577 1.71 29.89 24.37
N VAL A 578 2.71 30.56 24.95
CA VAL A 578 3.89 29.89 25.49
C VAL A 578 3.44 29.24 26.80
N ARG A 579 3.41 27.90 26.85
CA ARG A 579 3.34 27.21 28.14
C ARG A 579 4.74 27.29 28.73
N LEU A 580 4.89 28.01 29.84
CA LEU A 580 6.07 27.93 30.70
C LEU A 580 6.04 26.62 31.49
#